data_AF-A0A8J7UA80-F1
#
_entry.id   AF-A0A8J7UA80-F1
#
_cell.length_a   1.000
_cell.length_b   1.000
_cell.length_c   1.000
_cell.angle_alpha   90.00
_cell.angle_beta   90.00
_cell.angle_gamma   90.00
#
_symmetry.space_group_name_H-M   'P 1'
#
loop_
_entity.id
_entity.type
_entity.pdbx_description
1 polymer ?
#
loop_
_entity_poly.entity_id
_entity_poly.type
_entity_poly.pdbx_seq_one_letter_code
_entity_poly.pdbx_strand_id
1 'polypeptide(L)'
;MSKLLGMPYATIRCPRCGTAFPIPLAPSTTRHFGCPVCGSLIECAVSYDGRVKVSSTTFEERAAKEAVERAVRNVEEFKKIGGAIFCPNCGFDVSSEKIRHEKDGSVVMAYTVCARCGRKIEWASVQI
;
A
#
# COMPACT_ATOMS: atom_id res chain seq x y z
N MET A 1 20.39 -35.26 15.08
CA MET A 1 20.26 -34.48 13.82
C MET A 1 19.10 -35.06 13.03
N SER A 2 17.89 -34.55 13.25
CA SER A 2 16.68 -34.98 12.56
C SER A 2 16.57 -34.23 11.23
N LYS A 3 16.90 -34.92 10.14
CA LYS A 3 16.66 -34.48 8.75
C LYS A 3 15.16 -34.55 8.45
N LEU A 4 14.46 -33.47 8.73
CA LEU A 4 13.24 -33.08 8.01
C LEU A 4 13.65 -31.92 7.11
N LEU A 5 13.82 -32.19 5.81
CA LEU A 5 14.08 -31.22 4.71
C LEU A 5 15.00 -30.04 5.09
N GLY A 6 16.31 -30.19 4.86
CA GLY A 6 17.39 -29.27 5.28
C GLY A 6 17.39 -27.87 4.65
N MET A 7 16.25 -27.19 4.58
CA MET A 7 16.20 -25.76 4.37
C MET A 7 16.57 -25.05 5.69
N PRO A 8 17.53 -24.13 5.68
CA PRO A 8 17.80 -23.30 6.84
C PRO A 8 16.56 -22.44 7.17
N TYR A 9 16.26 -22.27 8.45
CA TYR A 9 15.20 -21.39 8.93
C TYR A 9 15.81 -20.22 9.70
N ALA A 10 15.24 -19.04 9.53
CA ALA A 10 15.51 -17.88 10.37
C ALA A 10 14.29 -17.56 11.22
N THR A 11 14.53 -17.12 12.45
CA THR A 11 13.48 -16.46 13.23
C THR A 11 13.47 -14.99 12.85
N ILE A 12 12.34 -14.53 12.31
CA ILE A 12 12.13 -13.10 12.06
C ILE A 12 11.05 -12.57 12.99
N ARG A 13 11.06 -11.26 13.21
CA ARG A 13 10.04 -10.55 13.99
C ARG A 13 9.14 -9.78 13.06
N CYS A 14 7.83 -9.83 13.30
CA CYS A 14 6.86 -8.96 12.64
C CYS A 14 7.26 -7.50 12.89
N PRO A 15 7.51 -6.68 11.85
CA PRO A 15 7.86 -5.26 12.03
C PRO A 15 6.78 -4.44 12.73
N ARG A 16 5.51 -4.89 12.72
CA ARG A 16 4.37 -4.18 13.31
C ARG A 16 4.12 -4.51 14.79
N CYS A 17 4.12 -5.80 15.15
CA CYS A 17 3.77 -6.24 16.51
C CYS A 17 4.90 -6.93 17.27
N GLY A 18 6.07 -7.14 16.65
CA GLY A 18 7.24 -7.77 17.29
C GLY A 18 7.17 -9.30 17.43
N THR A 19 6.02 -9.93 17.15
CA THR A 19 5.85 -11.39 17.21
C THR A 19 6.91 -12.10 16.37
N ALA A 20 7.61 -13.06 16.98
CA ALA A 20 8.64 -13.86 16.32
C ALA A 20 8.06 -15.15 15.74
N PHE A 21 8.48 -15.51 14.53
CA PHE A 21 8.06 -16.76 13.90
C PHE A 21 9.14 -17.27 12.91
N PRO A 22 9.22 -18.59 12.69
CA PRO A 22 10.21 -19.18 11.80
C PRO A 22 9.82 -18.98 10.33
N ILE A 23 10.80 -18.65 9.50
CA ILE A 23 10.66 -18.63 8.04
C ILE A 23 11.76 -19.45 7.36
N PRO A 24 11.45 -20.14 6.25
CA PRO A 24 12.46 -20.83 5.46
C PRO A 24 13.32 -19.82 4.68
N LEU A 25 14.64 -19.98 4.75
CA LEU A 25 15.63 -19.20 4.02
C LEU A 25 15.95 -19.90 2.69
N ALA A 26 15.17 -19.59 1.65
CA ALA A 26 15.55 -19.91 0.28
C ALA A 26 16.26 -18.68 -0.34
N PRO A 27 17.53 -18.80 -0.76
CA PRO A 27 18.24 -17.70 -1.42
C PRO A 27 17.50 -17.20 -2.66
N SER A 28 17.59 -15.90 -2.94
CA SER A 28 16.95 -15.26 -4.08
C SER A 28 15.43 -15.47 -4.15
N THR A 29 14.76 -15.56 -2.99
CA THR A 29 13.30 -15.67 -2.93
C THR A 29 12.67 -14.51 -2.19
N THR A 30 11.49 -14.10 -2.67
CA THR A 30 10.57 -13.23 -1.94
C THR A 30 9.36 -14.06 -1.56
N ARG A 31 8.94 -13.96 -0.30
CA ARG A 31 7.77 -14.66 0.23
C ARG A 31 6.82 -13.69 0.90
N HIS A 32 5.52 -13.98 0.78
CA HIS A 32 4.44 -13.23 1.41
C HIS A 32 3.68 -14.14 2.36
N PHE A 33 3.40 -13.66 3.57
CA PHE A 33 2.59 -14.38 4.55
C PHE A 33 1.94 -13.39 5.53
N GLY A 34 0.85 -13.80 6.18
CA GLY A 34 0.20 -13.00 7.21
C GLY A 34 0.85 -13.19 8.58
N CYS A 35 0.97 -12.13 9.37
CA CYS A 35 1.27 -12.25 10.79
C CYS A 35 0.10 -12.93 11.49
N PRO A 36 0.31 -14.06 12.20
CA PRO A 36 -0.79 -14.78 12.85
C PRO A 36 -1.41 -14.02 14.02
N VAL A 37 -0.72 -13.00 14.54
CA VAL A 37 -1.17 -12.23 15.72
C VAL A 37 -1.88 -10.95 15.31
N CYS A 38 -1.26 -10.09 14.48
CA CYS A 38 -1.81 -8.79 14.13
C CYS A 38 -2.41 -8.70 12.72
N GLY A 39 -2.38 -9.79 11.95
CA GLY A 39 -2.95 -9.86 10.60
C GLY A 39 -2.20 -9.04 9.54
N SER A 40 -1.04 -8.43 9.86
CA SER A 40 -0.25 -7.69 8.87
C SER A 40 0.26 -8.62 7.76
N LEU A 41 0.21 -8.18 6.52
CA LEU A 41 0.90 -8.83 5.42
C LEU A 41 2.40 -8.58 5.55
N ILE A 42 3.20 -9.63 5.60
CA ILE A 42 4.65 -9.55 5.74
C ILE A 42 5.26 -10.00 4.42
N GLU A 43 6.18 -9.19 3.90
CA GLU A 43 7.04 -9.53 2.79
C GLU A 43 8.45 -9.80 3.33
N CYS A 44 8.99 -10.96 2.99
CA CYS A 44 10.34 -11.33 3.34
C CYS A 44 11.13 -11.62 2.07
N ALA A 45 12.14 -10.79 1.79
CA ALA A 45 13.07 -10.97 0.70
C ALA A 45 14.41 -11.49 1.23
N VAL A 46 14.90 -12.58 0.64
CA VAL A 46 16.21 -13.15 0.94
C VAL A 46 17.13 -12.89 -0.24
N SER A 47 18.15 -12.06 -0.02
CA SER A 47 19.18 -11.76 -1.01
C SER A 47 20.07 -12.98 -1.29
N TYR A 48 20.80 -12.94 -2.41
CA TYR A 48 21.71 -14.02 -2.81
C TYR A 48 22.83 -14.27 -1.78
N ASP A 49 23.26 -13.24 -1.07
CA ASP A 49 24.25 -13.29 0.02
C ASP A 49 23.67 -13.72 1.37
N GLY A 50 22.40 -14.12 1.41
CA GLY A 50 21.70 -14.57 2.62
C GLY A 50 21.18 -13.45 3.51
N ARG A 51 21.27 -12.17 3.09
CA ARG A 51 20.66 -11.07 3.85
C ARG A 51 19.13 -11.14 3.76
N VAL A 52 18.48 -10.97 4.89
CA VAL A 52 17.02 -11.00 5.01
C VAL A 52 16.50 -9.59 5.19
N LYS A 53 15.63 -9.15 4.29
CA LYS A 53 14.87 -7.91 4.42
C LYS A 53 13.41 -8.27 4.71
N VAL A 54 12.89 -7.75 5.82
CA VAL A 54 11.50 -7.97 6.23
C VAL A 54 10.79 -6.63 6.24
N SER A 55 9.65 -6.55 5.57
CA SER A 55 8.72 -5.43 5.64
C SER A 55 7.33 -5.95 5.98
N SER A 56 6.49 -5.09 6.54
CA SER A 56 5.08 -5.40 6.76
C SER A 56 4.20 -4.29 6.23
N THR A 57 3.02 -4.66 5.76
CA THR A 57 1.94 -3.76 5.42
C THR A 57 0.61 -4.30 5.93
N THR A 58 -0.44 -3.52 5.85
CA THR A 58 -1.81 -3.97 6.10
C THR A 58 -2.61 -4.01 4.80
N PHE A 59 -3.74 -4.72 4.79
CA PHE A 59 -4.68 -4.63 3.67
C PHE A 59 -5.15 -3.18 3.45
N GLU A 60 -5.32 -2.42 4.54
CA GLU A 60 -5.71 -1.01 4.49
C GLU A 60 -4.64 -0.13 3.84
N GLU A 61 -3.38 -0.28 4.26
CA GLU A 61 -2.26 0.46 3.67
C GLU A 61 -2.05 0.10 2.20
N ARG A 62 -2.23 -1.17 1.84
CA ARG A 62 -2.17 -1.62 0.45
C ARG A 62 -3.30 -1.02 -0.38
N ALA A 63 -4.53 -1.06 0.12
CA ALA A 63 -5.68 -0.44 -0.52
C ALA A 63 -5.52 1.08 -0.66
N ALA A 64 -4.97 1.74 0.36
CA ALA A 64 -4.67 3.18 0.32
C ALA A 64 -3.62 3.52 -0.72
N LYS A 65 -2.53 2.76 -0.77
CA LYS A 65 -1.50 2.91 -1.81
C LYS A 65 -2.09 2.73 -3.21
N GLU A 66 -2.89 1.69 -3.40
CA GLU A 66 -3.55 1.42 -4.68
C GLU A 66 -4.54 2.52 -5.08
N ALA A 67 -5.36 3.01 -4.14
CA ALA A 67 -6.31 4.09 -4.39
C ALA A 67 -5.58 5.38 -4.81
N VAL A 68 -4.48 5.74 -4.13
CA VAL A 68 -3.66 6.91 -4.46
C VAL A 68 -2.99 6.74 -5.82
N GLU A 69 -2.40 5.57 -6.11
CA GLU A 69 -1.76 5.30 -7.41
C GLU A 69 -2.76 5.37 -8.59
N ARG A 70 -3.98 4.84 -8.39
CA ARG A 70 -5.06 4.97 -9.38
C ARG A 70 -5.49 6.43 -9.56
N ALA A 71 -5.65 7.17 -8.47
CA ALA A 71 -6.02 8.59 -8.52
C ALA A 71 -4.96 9.44 -9.24
N VAL A 72 -3.67 9.23 -8.95
CA VAL A 72 -2.57 9.93 -9.63
C VAL A 72 -2.63 9.65 -11.13
N ARG A 73 -2.79 8.39 -11.52
CA ARG A 73 -2.90 7.99 -12.93
C ARG A 73 -4.09 8.66 -13.63
N ASN A 74 -5.26 8.65 -13.00
CA ASN A 74 -6.46 9.29 -13.54
C ASN A 74 -6.25 10.79 -13.76
N VAL A 75 -5.65 11.47 -12.78
CA VAL A 75 -5.33 12.90 -12.86
C VAL A 75 -4.31 13.18 -13.98
N GLU A 76 -3.26 12.37 -14.10
CA GLU A 76 -2.24 12.52 -15.14
C GLU A 76 -2.80 12.26 -16.55
N GLU A 77 -3.61 11.22 -16.72
CA GLU A 77 -4.28 10.92 -17.98
C GLU A 77 -5.24 12.04 -18.40
N PHE A 78 -6.01 12.58 -17.45
CA PHE A 78 -6.89 13.72 -17.69
C PHE A 78 -6.11 14.97 -18.11
N LYS A 79 -4.95 15.24 -17.48
CA LYS A 79 -4.07 16.35 -17.89
C LYS A 79 -3.48 16.15 -19.29
N LYS A 80 -3.13 14.91 -19.66
CA LYS A 80 -2.56 14.60 -20.99
C LYS A 80 -3.50 14.91 -22.14
N ILE A 81 -4.81 14.72 -21.96
CA ILE A 81 -5.81 15.04 -22.99
C ILE A 81 -6.19 16.53 -23.06
N GLY A 82 -5.45 17.39 -22.36
CA GLY A 82 -5.74 18.83 -22.28
C GLY A 82 -6.85 19.19 -21.30
N GLY A 83 -7.25 18.26 -20.43
CA GLY A 83 -8.26 18.49 -19.41
C GLY A 83 -7.73 19.40 -18.30
N ALA A 84 -8.43 20.52 -18.08
CA ALA A 84 -8.23 21.34 -16.90
C ALA A 84 -9.16 20.86 -15.77
N ILE A 85 -8.59 20.71 -14.57
CA ILE A 85 -9.32 20.13 -13.44
C ILE A 85 -9.93 21.26 -12.62
N PHE A 86 -11.24 21.42 -12.73
CA PHE A 86 -11.97 22.43 -11.98
C PHE A 86 -12.85 21.79 -10.90
N CYS A 87 -13.01 22.52 -9.79
CA CYS A 87 -13.96 22.13 -8.76
C CYS A 87 -15.39 22.18 -9.33
N PRO A 88 -16.14 21.08 -9.28
CA PRO A 88 -17.50 21.02 -9.85
C PRO A 88 -18.51 21.91 -9.12
N ASN A 89 -18.14 22.44 -7.94
CA ASN A 89 -19.02 23.29 -7.13
C ASN A 89 -18.80 24.79 -7.35
N CYS A 90 -17.54 25.22 -7.45
CA CYS A 90 -17.20 26.65 -7.46
C CYS A 90 -16.32 27.08 -8.65
N GLY A 91 -16.03 26.15 -9.57
CA GLY A 91 -15.22 26.41 -10.77
C GLY A 91 -13.74 26.72 -10.51
N PHE A 92 -13.27 26.61 -9.27
CA PHE A 92 -11.87 26.87 -8.91
C PHE A 92 -10.95 25.81 -9.51
N ASP A 93 -9.80 26.22 -10.06
CA ASP A 93 -8.78 25.30 -10.55
C ASP A 93 -8.16 24.50 -9.39
N VAL A 94 -8.26 23.18 -9.45
CA VAL A 94 -7.73 22.25 -8.44
C VAL A 94 -6.61 21.38 -8.99
N SER A 95 -6.02 21.74 -10.14
CA SER A 95 -4.95 20.99 -10.80
C SER A 95 -3.66 20.86 -9.96
N SER A 96 -3.45 21.78 -9.03
CA SER A 96 -2.31 21.84 -8.11
C SER A 96 -2.59 21.21 -6.73
N GLU A 97 -3.84 20.82 -6.47
CA GLU A 97 -4.23 20.27 -5.18
C GLU A 97 -3.66 18.86 -4.96
N LYS A 98 -3.25 18.58 -3.72
CA LYS A 98 -2.69 17.28 -3.35
C LYS A 98 -3.80 16.22 -3.27
N ILE A 99 -3.53 15.06 -3.84
CA ILE A 99 -4.35 13.86 -3.61
C ILE A 99 -4.14 13.40 -2.17
N ARG A 100 -5.24 13.24 -1.46
CA ARG A 100 -5.34 12.69 -0.11
C ARG A 100 -6.10 11.37 -0.18
N HIS A 101 -6.04 10.59 0.88
CA HIS A 101 -6.88 9.40 1.01
C HIS A 101 -7.55 9.36 2.38
N GLU A 102 -8.72 8.75 2.44
CA GLU A 102 -9.41 8.44 3.67
C GLU A 102 -10.05 7.06 3.59
N LYS A 103 -10.18 6.41 4.73
CA LYS A 103 -10.89 5.14 4.87
C LYS A 103 -12.28 5.42 5.38
N ASP A 104 -13.28 4.94 4.67
CA ASP A 104 -14.69 4.93 5.08
C ASP A 104 -15.20 3.49 5.04
N GLY A 105 -15.41 2.90 6.22
CA GLY A 105 -15.77 1.48 6.35
C GLY A 105 -14.74 0.54 5.69
N SER A 106 -15.19 -0.22 4.69
CA SER A 106 -14.36 -1.16 3.91
C SER A 106 -13.84 -0.57 2.60
N VAL A 107 -13.92 0.75 2.42
CA VAL A 107 -13.47 1.44 1.20
C VAL A 107 -12.40 2.44 1.55
N VAL A 108 -11.33 2.48 0.75
CA VAL A 108 -10.36 3.56 0.77
C VAL A 108 -10.59 4.45 -0.45
N MET A 109 -10.87 5.72 -0.20
CA MET A 109 -11.11 6.72 -1.24
C MET A 109 -9.89 7.62 -1.38
N ALA A 110 -9.47 7.89 -2.62
CA ALA A 110 -8.47 8.89 -2.95
C ALA A 110 -9.15 10.09 -3.60
N TYR A 111 -8.92 11.27 -3.05
CA TYR A 111 -9.64 12.50 -3.41
C TYR A 111 -8.73 13.74 -3.33
N THR A 112 -9.11 14.81 -4.04
CA THR A 112 -8.55 16.15 -3.82
C THR A 112 -9.54 17.01 -3.06
N VAL A 113 -9.06 18.03 -2.34
CA VAL A 113 -9.91 19.00 -1.63
C VAL A 113 -9.77 20.34 -2.31
N CYS A 114 -10.89 20.93 -2.72
CA CYS A 114 -10.86 22.28 -3.26
C CYS A 114 -10.49 23.29 -2.17
N ALA A 115 -9.37 24.03 -2.33
CA ALA A 115 -8.96 25.06 -1.37
C ALA A 115 -9.97 26.20 -1.20
N ARG A 116 -10.87 26.43 -2.18
CA ARG A 116 -11.85 27.53 -2.13
C ARG A 116 -13.13 27.17 -1.37
N CYS A 117 -13.73 26.01 -1.64
CA CYS A 117 -15.03 25.63 -1.08
C CYS A 117 -15.00 24.37 -0.20
N GLY A 118 -13.84 23.76 -0.01
CA GLY A 118 -13.66 22.57 0.83
C GLY A 118 -14.24 21.28 0.26
N ARG A 119 -14.86 21.31 -0.93
CA ARG A 119 -15.45 20.12 -1.55
C ARG A 119 -14.39 19.07 -1.86
N LYS A 120 -14.68 17.83 -1.47
CA LYS A 120 -13.90 16.64 -1.87
C LYS A 120 -14.29 16.23 -3.29
N ILE A 121 -13.29 15.93 -4.11
CA ILE A 121 -13.44 15.46 -5.48
C ILE A 121 -12.77 14.08 -5.53
N GLU A 122 -13.57 13.03 -5.60
CA GLU A 122 -13.09 11.65 -5.65
C GLU A 122 -12.47 11.35 -7.02
N TRP A 123 -11.34 10.64 -7.00
CA TRP A 123 -10.62 10.20 -8.19
C TRP A 123 -10.59 8.69 -8.34
N ALA A 124 -10.55 7.96 -7.23
CA ALA A 124 -10.54 6.51 -7.20
C ALA A 124 -10.98 6.00 -5.82
N SER A 125 -11.57 4.81 -5.82
CA SER A 125 -11.89 4.05 -4.61
C SER A 125 -11.44 2.59 -4.76
N VAL A 126 -10.99 2.00 -3.65
CA VAL A 126 -10.55 0.60 -3.58
C VAL A 126 -11.23 -0.04 -2.38
N GLN A 127 -11.84 -1.21 -2.61
CA GLN A 127 -12.46 -2.00 -1.56
C GLN A 127 -11.43 -2.92 -0.91
N ILE A 128 -11.45 -2.98 0.42
CA ILE A 128 -10.57 -3.81 1.26
C ILE A 128 -11.13 -5.24 1.36
#